data_AF-A0A1I2VSW1-F1
#
_entry.id   AF-A0A1I2VSW1-F1
#
_cell.length_a   1.000
_cell.length_b   1.000
_cell.length_c   1.000
_cell.angle_alpha   90.00
_cell.angle_beta   90.00
_cell.angle_gamma   90.00
#
_symmetry.space_group_name_H-M   'P 1'
#
loop_
_entity.id
_entity.type
_entity.pdbx_description
1 polymer ?
#
loop_
_entity_poly.entity_id
_entity_poly.type
_entity_poly.pdbx_seq_one_letter_code
_entity_poly.pdbx_strand_id
1 'polypeptide(L)'
;MKRNERGPRAVDFVLLDGTLAECDRVGDGRADYSHKHRRHGVNVQVVTDPDGRLLWLSPALPGRSHDLTAARTHRIIRICERQGVPILADLAYQGGGPWLTTGIKRRPRRAQPVPVPRPGSAAGPAAAPTA
;
A
#
# COMPACT_ATOMS: atom_id res chain seq x y z
N MET A 1 3.35 1.43 -41.37
CA MET A 1 3.14 1.60 -39.91
C MET A 1 1.82 0.94 -39.53
N LYS A 2 1.83 -0.24 -38.89
CA LYS A 2 0.60 -0.92 -38.45
C LYS A 2 0.09 -0.20 -37.20
N ARG A 3 -1.02 0.53 -37.32
CA ARG A 3 -1.82 0.96 -36.16
C ARG A 3 -2.38 -0.31 -35.52
N ASN A 4 -1.87 -0.66 -34.35
CA ASN A 4 -2.40 -1.77 -33.56
C ASN A 4 -3.60 -1.23 -32.77
N GLU A 5 -4.76 -1.22 -33.40
CA GLU A 5 -6.04 -0.95 -32.74
C GLU A 5 -6.34 -2.14 -31.82
N ARG A 6 -5.85 -2.07 -30.57
CA ARG A 6 -6.33 -2.97 -29.53
C ARG A 6 -7.71 -2.49 -29.14
N GLY A 7 -8.72 -3.33 -29.39
CA GLY A 7 -10.05 -3.18 -28.81
C GLY A 7 -9.99 -3.07 -27.28
N PRO A 8 -11.12 -2.76 -26.61
CA PRO A 8 -11.14 -2.55 -25.16
C PRO A 8 -10.54 -3.78 -24.47
N ARG A 9 -9.35 -3.61 -23.92
CA ARG A 9 -8.70 -4.65 -23.14
C ARG A 9 -9.53 -4.83 -21.88
N ALA A 10 -9.87 -6.07 -21.56
CA ALA A 10 -10.27 -6.40 -20.20
C ALA A 10 -9.16 -5.88 -19.29
N VAL A 11 -9.51 -5.01 -18.34
CA VAL A 11 -8.54 -4.53 -17.36
C VAL A 11 -8.19 -5.71 -16.45
N ASP A 12 -6.95 -6.18 -16.53
CA ASP A 12 -6.49 -7.33 -15.74
C ASP A 12 -6.58 -7.03 -14.23
N PHE A 13 -6.38 -5.78 -13.86
CA PHE A 13 -6.61 -5.21 -12.54
C PHE A 13 -6.69 -3.68 -12.64
N VAL A 14 -7.11 -3.02 -11.56
CA VAL A 14 -7.05 -1.57 -11.42
C VAL A 14 -6.13 -1.17 -10.27
N LEU A 15 -5.53 0.00 -10.38
CA LEU A 15 -4.84 0.64 -9.27
C LEU A 15 -5.81 1.53 -8.51
N LEU A 16 -5.78 1.45 -7.18
CA LEU A 16 -6.54 2.33 -6.29
C LEU A 16 -5.58 3.07 -5.38
N ASP A 17 -5.66 4.40 -5.39
CA ASP A 17 -4.88 5.25 -4.50
C ASP A 17 -5.70 6.38 -3.90
N GLY A 18 -5.33 6.78 -2.68
CA GLY A 18 -5.96 7.86 -1.94
C GLY A 18 -5.05 9.08 -1.93
N THR A 19 -5.48 10.16 -2.58
CA THR A 19 -4.70 11.40 -2.69
C THR A 19 -5.34 12.48 -1.82
N LEU A 20 -4.53 13.09 -0.95
CA LEU A 20 -4.92 14.30 -0.24
C LEU A 20 -4.67 15.52 -1.14
N ALA A 21 -5.75 16.14 -1.62
CA ALA A 21 -5.68 17.44 -2.28
C ALA A 21 -5.68 18.54 -1.21
N GLU A 22 -4.63 19.36 -1.20
CA GLU A 22 -4.55 20.49 -0.29
C GLU A 22 -5.69 21.48 -0.58
N CYS A 23 -6.35 21.96 0.48
CA CYS A 23 -7.37 22.98 0.38
C CYS A 23 -7.15 24.00 1.50
N ASP A 24 -7.23 25.28 1.16
CA ASP A 24 -7.37 26.34 2.16
C ASP A 24 -8.70 26.14 2.93
N ARG A 25 -8.79 26.66 4.16
CA ARG A 25 -9.93 26.42 5.07
C ARG A 25 -11.29 26.76 4.41
N VAL A 26 -11.95 25.78 3.81
CA VAL A 26 -13.31 25.90 3.27
C VAL A 26 -14.13 24.74 3.84
N GLY A 27 -14.96 25.01 4.87
CA GLY A 27 -15.82 24.02 5.54
C GLY A 27 -15.55 23.86 7.05
N ASP A 28 -16.01 22.76 7.66
CA ASP A 28 -15.64 22.35 9.03
C ASP A 28 -14.15 22.02 9.06
N GLY A 29 -13.33 23.04 9.23
CA GLY A 29 -11.87 22.94 9.11
C GLY A 29 -11.23 21.89 10.02
N ARG A 30 -11.92 21.40 11.05
CA ARG A 30 -11.39 20.30 11.89
C ARG A 30 -11.51 18.94 11.20
N ALA A 31 -12.49 18.74 10.32
CA ALA A 31 -12.67 17.51 9.57
C ALA A 31 -11.67 17.32 8.43
N ASP A 32 -11.24 18.43 7.83
CA ASP A 32 -10.34 18.42 6.69
C ASP A 32 -8.87 18.28 7.11
N TYR A 33 -8.57 18.37 8.40
CA TYR A 33 -7.21 18.21 8.90
C TYR A 33 -6.75 16.74 8.88
N SER A 34 -5.86 16.42 7.95
CA SER A 34 -5.21 15.12 7.89
C SER A 34 -4.04 15.07 8.87
N HIS A 35 -4.16 14.24 9.92
CA HIS A 35 -3.07 14.05 10.89
C HIS A 35 -1.83 13.39 10.28
N LYS A 36 -2.02 12.55 9.26
CA LYS A 36 -0.94 11.89 8.51
C LYS A 36 -0.08 12.92 7.76
N HIS A 37 -0.72 13.90 7.13
CA HIS A 37 -0.05 14.90 6.31
C HIS A 37 0.16 16.24 7.02
N ARG A 38 -0.39 16.42 8.22
CA ARG A 38 -0.38 17.65 9.03
C ARG A 38 -0.87 18.89 8.27
N ARG A 39 -1.85 18.69 7.39
CA ARG A 39 -2.41 19.72 6.50
C ARG A 39 -3.93 19.57 6.40
N HIS A 40 -4.59 20.68 6.09
CA HIS A 40 -5.98 20.67 5.69
C HIS A 40 -6.09 20.27 4.22
N GLY A 41 -7.09 19.45 3.91
CA GLY A 41 -7.34 19.00 2.55
C GLY A 41 -8.49 18.03 2.49
N VAL A 42 -8.78 17.59 1.28
CA VAL A 42 -9.79 16.58 1.00
C VAL A 42 -9.13 15.33 0.46
N ASN A 43 -9.60 14.17 0.91
CA ASN A 43 -9.19 12.88 0.39
C ASN A 43 -10.04 12.55 -0.85
N VAL A 44 -9.38 12.34 -1.98
CA VAL A 44 -9.97 11.89 -3.24
C VAL A 44 -9.37 10.54 -3.59
N GLN A 45 -10.23 9.61 -4.02
CA GLN A 45 -9.83 8.29 -4.46
C GLN A 45 -9.67 8.28 -5.97
N VAL A 46 -8.54 7.73 -6.43
CA VAL A 46 -8.17 7.64 -7.83
C VAL A 46 -8.20 6.18 -8.25
N VAL A 47 -8.87 5.87 -9.36
CA VAL A 47 -8.84 4.55 -9.99
C VAL A 47 -8.19 4.67 -11.36
N THR A 48 -7.15 3.87 -11.62
CA THR A 48 -6.44 3.86 -12.90
C THR A 48 -6.32 2.45 -13.47
N ASP A 49 -6.05 2.35 -14.77
CA ASP A 49 -5.58 1.12 -15.37
C ASP A 49 -4.10 0.85 -14.99
N PRO A 50 -3.54 -0.33 -15.33
CA PRO A 50 -2.14 -0.65 -15.08
C PRO A 50 -1.13 0.24 -15.83
N ASP A 51 -1.54 0.87 -16.93
CA ASP A 51 -0.73 1.80 -17.71
C ASP A 51 -0.75 3.23 -17.12
N GLY A 52 -1.49 3.45 -16.02
CA GLY A 52 -1.61 4.73 -15.33
C GLY A 52 -2.67 5.67 -15.93
N ARG A 53 -3.53 5.19 -16.83
CA ARG A 53 -4.63 6.00 -17.38
C ARG A 53 -5.73 6.15 -16.35
N LEU A 54 -6.16 7.39 -16.12
CA LEU A 54 -7.25 7.69 -15.21
C LEU A 54 -8.57 7.07 -15.71
N LEU A 55 -9.17 6.20 -14.89
CA LEU A 55 -10.47 5.62 -15.15
C LEU A 55 -11.57 6.35 -14.39
N TRP A 56 -11.29 6.77 -13.15
CA TRP A 56 -12.27 7.45 -12.30
C TRP A 56 -11.64 8.23 -11.14
N LEU A 57 -12.33 9.31 -10.72
CA LEU A 57 -12.04 10.10 -9.51
C LEU A 57 -13.27 10.18 -8.62
N SER A 58 -13.07 10.03 -7.32
CA SER A 58 -14.16 10.15 -6.36
C SER A 58 -14.58 11.60 -6.08
N PRO A 59 -15.82 11.81 -5.63
CA PRO A 59 -16.15 13.00 -4.86
C PRO A 59 -15.20 13.14 -3.65
N ALA A 60 -14.93 14.39 -3.29
CA ALA A 60 -14.06 14.71 -2.16
C ALA A 60 -14.68 14.28 -0.83
N LEU A 61 -13.86 13.63 0.02
CA LEU A 61 -14.17 13.37 1.43
C LEU A 61 -13.23 14.20 2.33
N PRO A 62 -13.57 14.42 3.62
CA PRO A 62 -12.68 15.14 4.53
C PRO A 62 -11.30 14.48 4.62
N GLY A 63 -10.22 15.25 4.62
CA GLY A 63 -8.83 14.75 4.58
C GLY A 63 -8.38 13.84 5.72
N ARG A 64 -9.12 13.81 6.84
CA ARG A 64 -8.92 12.83 7.92
C ARG A 64 -9.41 11.42 7.59
N SER A 65 -10.22 11.28 6.54
CA SER A 65 -10.86 10.02 6.18
C SER A 65 -9.79 9.00 5.80
N HIS A 66 -9.80 7.87 6.48
CA HIS A 66 -8.90 6.76 6.16
C HIS A 66 -9.23 6.22 4.79
N ASP A 67 -8.20 5.88 4.01
CA ASP A 67 -8.33 5.48 2.60
C ASP A 67 -9.29 4.30 2.41
N LEU A 68 -9.17 3.26 3.25
CA LEU A 68 -10.14 2.15 3.24
C LEU A 68 -11.60 2.59 3.50
N THR A 69 -11.80 3.61 4.36
CA THR A 69 -13.15 4.14 4.62
C THR A 69 -13.67 4.88 3.40
N ALA A 70 -12.82 5.71 2.77
CA ALA A 70 -13.17 6.42 1.54
C ALA A 70 -13.55 5.45 0.41
N ALA A 71 -12.75 4.41 0.17
CA ALA A 71 -13.05 3.39 -0.84
C ALA A 71 -14.36 2.64 -0.58
N ARG A 72 -14.70 2.39 0.70
CA ARG A 72 -15.98 1.76 1.08
C ARG A 72 -17.16 2.72 0.91
N THR A 73 -17.02 3.98 1.31
CA THR A 73 -18.04 5.03 1.12
C THR A 73 -18.40 5.18 -0.36
N HIS A 74 -17.40 5.18 -1.24
CA HIS A 74 -17.60 5.26 -2.68
C HIS A 74 -17.89 3.92 -3.36
N ARG A 75 -17.97 2.82 -2.58
CA ARG A 75 -18.27 1.47 -3.07
C ARG A 75 -17.32 0.96 -4.15
N ILE A 76 -16.10 1.49 -4.23
CA ILE A 76 -15.11 1.14 -5.26
C ILE A 76 -14.84 -0.36 -5.23
N ILE A 77 -14.58 -0.90 -4.03
CA ILE A 77 -14.33 -2.32 -3.81
C ILE A 77 -15.51 -3.17 -4.28
N ARG A 78 -16.74 -2.76 -3.94
CA ARG A 78 -17.95 -3.48 -4.31
C ARG A 78 -18.25 -3.42 -5.82
N ILE A 79 -17.87 -2.33 -6.48
CA ILE A 79 -18.00 -2.20 -7.94
C ILE A 79 -17.01 -3.14 -8.61
N CYS A 80 -15.74 -3.11 -8.23
CA CYS A 80 -14.71 -3.97 -8.83
C CYS A 80 -15.00 -5.45 -8.59
N GLU A 81 -15.45 -5.83 -7.39
CA GLU A 81 -15.93 -7.19 -7.09
C GLU A 81 -17.06 -7.62 -8.03
N ARG A 82 -18.07 -6.77 -8.25
CA ARG A 82 -19.19 -7.09 -9.17
C ARG A 82 -18.76 -7.23 -10.63
N GLN A 83 -17.70 -6.51 -11.01
CA GLN A 83 -17.13 -6.56 -12.36
C GLN A 83 -16.10 -7.69 -12.53
N GLY A 84 -15.75 -8.40 -11.45
CA GLY A 84 -14.70 -9.40 -11.49
C GLY A 84 -13.29 -8.82 -11.73
N VAL A 85 -13.07 -7.56 -11.36
CA VAL A 85 -11.80 -6.85 -11.59
C VAL A 85 -11.01 -6.77 -10.27
N PRO A 86 -9.80 -7.34 -10.20
CA PRO A 86 -8.92 -7.20 -9.04
C PRO A 86 -8.46 -5.75 -8.82
N ILE A 87 -8.25 -5.38 -7.55
CA ILE A 87 -7.70 -4.08 -7.15
C ILE A 87 -6.31 -4.28 -6.55
N LEU A 88 -5.34 -3.49 -7.00
CA LEU A 88 -4.05 -3.31 -6.35
C LEU A 88 -4.00 -1.94 -5.68
N ALA A 89 -3.67 -1.91 -4.39
CA ALA A 89 -3.67 -0.68 -3.60
C ALA A 89 -2.50 -0.65 -2.60
N ASP A 90 -2.28 0.51 -1.98
CA ASP A 90 -1.26 0.66 -0.95
C ASP A 90 -1.67 -0.01 0.39
N LEU A 91 -0.81 0.11 1.40
CA LEU A 91 -1.06 -0.48 2.72
C LEU A 91 -2.21 0.17 3.49
N ALA A 92 -2.66 1.37 3.13
CA ALA A 92 -3.79 2.04 3.79
C ALA A 92 -5.15 1.40 3.45
N TYR A 93 -5.18 0.47 2.49
CA TYR A 93 -6.37 -0.31 2.14
C TYR A 93 -6.40 -1.71 2.77
N GLN A 94 -5.47 -2.03 3.66
CA GLN A 94 -5.44 -3.34 4.33
C GLN A 94 -6.78 -3.65 5.02
N GLY A 95 -7.30 -4.86 4.77
CA GLY A 95 -8.65 -5.25 5.23
C GLY A 95 -9.77 -4.93 4.23
N GLY A 96 -9.43 -4.58 2.99
CA GLY A 96 -10.37 -4.32 1.88
C GLY A 96 -11.16 -5.53 1.38
N GLY A 97 -10.78 -6.75 1.78
CA GLY A 97 -11.43 -7.98 1.33
C GLY A 97 -10.66 -8.69 0.19
N PRO A 98 -11.19 -9.80 -0.35
CA PRO A 98 -10.45 -10.71 -1.22
C PRO A 98 -10.11 -10.12 -2.60
N TRP A 99 -10.87 -9.14 -3.06
CA TRP A 99 -10.64 -8.45 -4.35
C TRP A 99 -9.56 -7.38 -4.27
N LEU A 100 -9.06 -7.06 -3.07
CA LEU A 100 -8.10 -6.00 -2.85
C LEU A 100 -6.76 -6.60 -2.37
N THR A 101 -5.74 -6.44 -3.19
CA THR A 101 -4.37 -6.83 -2.89
C THR A 101 -3.58 -5.60 -2.46
N THR A 102 -2.88 -5.69 -1.32
CA THR A 102 -1.97 -4.63 -0.85
C THR A 102 -0.52 -5.10 -0.88
N GLY A 103 0.42 -4.15 -0.84
CA GLY A 103 1.83 -4.47 -0.59
C GLY A 103 2.07 -5.24 0.71
N ILE A 104 3.27 -5.82 0.84
CA ILE A 104 3.70 -6.57 2.05
C ILE A 104 4.52 -5.63 2.94
N LYS A 105 4.13 -5.48 4.21
CA LYS A 105 4.91 -4.72 5.19
C LYS A 105 6.21 -5.46 5.53
N ARG A 106 7.37 -4.86 5.24
CA ARG A 106 8.67 -5.41 5.64
C ARG A 106 8.77 -5.44 7.17
N ARG A 107 9.08 -6.60 7.75
CA ARG A 107 9.41 -6.69 9.18
C ARG A 107 10.76 -6.02 9.43
N PRO A 108 10.94 -5.28 10.53
CA PRO A 108 12.25 -4.77 10.91
C PRO A 108 13.22 -5.95 11.04
N ARG A 109 14.46 -5.75 10.57
CA ARG A 109 15.51 -6.77 10.61
C ARG A 109 15.73 -7.17 12.07
N ARG A 110 15.29 -8.37 12.45
CA ARG A 110 15.57 -8.91 13.79
C ARG A 110 17.09 -9.00 13.89
N ALA A 111 17.69 -8.29 14.85
CA ALA A 111 19.11 -8.44 15.12
C ALA A 111 19.36 -9.92 15.38
N GLN A 112 20.30 -10.53 14.64
CA GLN A 112 20.76 -11.88 14.91
C GLN A 112 21.26 -11.88 16.37
N PRO A 113 20.84 -12.84 17.23
CA PRO A 113 21.47 -12.98 18.53
C PRO A 113 22.97 -13.13 18.33
N VAL A 114 23.77 -12.30 19.00
CA VAL A 114 25.22 -12.46 19.01
C VAL A 114 25.50 -13.85 19.61
N PRO A 115 26.31 -14.71 18.95
CA PRO A 115 26.66 -16.00 19.52
C PRO A 115 27.40 -15.76 20.84
N VAL A 116 26.80 -16.17 21.96
CA VAL A 116 27.49 -16.18 23.24
C VAL A 116 28.53 -17.31 23.19
N PRO A 117 29.83 -17.05 23.42
CA PRO A 117 30.82 -18.12 23.47
C PRO A 117 30.46 -19.08 24.59
N ARG A 118 30.43 -20.39 24.29
CA ARG A 118 30.31 -21.41 25.33
C ARG A 118 31.62 -21.47 26.10
N PRO A 119 31.65 -21.31 27.43
CA PRO A 119 32.85 -21.57 28.20
C PRO A 119 33.10 -23.08 28.21
N GLY A 120 34.25 -23.54 27.67
CA GLY A 120 34.68 -24.93 27.84
C GLY A 120 35.26 -25.67 26.64
N SER A 121 35.89 -25.01 25.66
CA SER A 121 36.80 -25.73 24.76
C SER A 121 38.23 -25.25 25.00
N ALA A 122 38.86 -25.83 26.02
CA ALA A 122 40.31 -25.80 26.14
C ALA A 122 40.87 -26.81 25.11
N ALA A 123 41.64 -26.30 24.16
CA ALA A 123 42.47 -27.13 23.29
C ALA A 123 43.56 -27.79 24.13
N GLY A 124 43.61 -29.13 24.12
CA GLY A 124 44.70 -29.89 24.73
C GLY A 124 46.02 -29.66 24.00
N PRO A 125 47.17 -29.83 24.66
CA PRO A 125 48.48 -29.49 24.08
C PRO A 125 48.85 -30.46 22.94
N ALA A 126 49.38 -29.87 21.87
CA ALA A 126 49.95 -30.60 20.74
C ALA A 126 51.23 -31.35 21.16
N ALA A 127 51.31 -32.63 20.80
CA ALA A 127 52.48 -33.47 21.02
C ALA A 127 53.67 -33.00 20.17
N ALA A 128 54.86 -32.97 20.78
CA ALA A 128 56.12 -32.60 20.15
C ALA A 128 56.60 -33.70 19.16
N PRO A 129 57.31 -33.33 18.08
CA PRO A 129 57.88 -34.30 17.15
C PRO A 129 59.15 -34.94 17.73
N THR A 130 59.22 -36.27 17.69
CA THR A 130 60.44 -37.04 17.95
C THR A 130 61.33 -37.00 16.70
N ALA A 131 62.65 -36.93 16.93
CA ALA A 131 63.72 -36.86 15.94
C ALA A 131 63.87 -38.13 15.08
#